data_AF-A0A8H7MFF9-F1
#
_entry.id   AF-A0A8H7MFF9-F1
#
_cell.length_a   1.000
_cell.length_b   1.000
_cell.length_c   1.000
_cell.angle_alpha   90.00
_cell.angle_beta   90.00
_cell.angle_gamma   90.00
#
_symmetry.space_group_name_H-M   'P 1'
#
loop_
_entity.id
_entity.type
_entity.pdbx_description
1 polymer ?
#
loop_
_entity_poly.entity_id
_entity_poly.type
_entity_poly.pdbx_seq_one_letter_code
_entity_poly.pdbx_strand_id
1 'polypeptide(L)'
;MASVLFMGVGGQDPNIALPPNVTAQELDAAINKGVEAMKHAGYTVTMFLPPIMEGIAALESELQKNKYDLVLVSVSVVDLYVCKSL
;
A
#
# COMPACT_ATOMS: atom_id res chain seq x y z
N MET A 1 -14.18 -14.04 -2.47
CA MET A 1 -13.78 -12.63 -2.69
C MET A 1 -12.29 -12.62 -2.87
N ALA A 2 -11.79 -11.88 -3.85
CA ALA A 2 -10.35 -11.79 -4.08
C ALA A 2 -9.69 -10.99 -2.94
N SER A 3 -8.59 -11.49 -2.40
CA SER A 3 -7.79 -10.82 -1.37
C SER A 3 -6.72 -9.94 -2.02
N VAL A 4 -6.60 -8.71 -1.52
CA VAL A 4 -5.65 -7.71 -2.03
C VAL A 4 -4.73 -7.27 -0.90
N LEU A 5 -3.43 -7.42 -1.09
CA LEU A 5 -2.43 -6.74 -0.27
C LEU A 5 -2.19 -5.35 -0.88
N PHE A 6 -2.55 -4.31 -0.16
CA PHE A 6 -2.17 -2.95 -0.50
C PHE A 6 -0.91 -2.59 0.29
N MET A 7 0.22 -2.58 -0.41
CA MET A 7 1.49 -2.09 0.10
C MET A 7 1.65 -0.61 -0.25
N GLY A 8 1.92 0.22 0.75
CA GLY A 8 2.30 1.60 0.52
C GLY A 8 3.30 2.09 1.54
N VAL A 9 3.81 3.30 1.33
CA VAL A 9 4.57 4.03 2.36
C VAL A 9 3.64 5.11 2.89
N GLY A 10 3.28 5.04 4.17
CA GLY A 10 2.44 6.05 4.81
C GLY A 10 3.17 7.38 4.98
N GLY A 11 2.43 8.47 5.14
CA GLY A 11 3.01 9.80 5.38
C GLY A 11 3.79 9.91 6.70
N GLN A 12 3.67 8.90 7.56
CA GLN A 12 4.35 8.79 8.85
C GLN A 12 5.79 8.25 8.75
N ASP A 13 6.24 7.79 7.57
CA ASP A 13 7.61 7.29 7.41
C ASP A 13 8.64 8.43 7.52
N PRO A 14 9.58 8.40 8.48
CA PRO A 14 10.55 9.48 8.67
C PRO A 14 11.55 9.66 7.52
N ASN A 15 11.66 8.66 6.64
CA ASN A 15 12.57 8.65 5.50
C ASN A 15 11.88 8.97 4.18
N ILE A 16 10.55 9.17 4.18
CA ILE A 16 9.84 9.56 2.95
C ILE A 16 10.04 11.05 2.67
N ALA A 17 10.64 11.34 1.51
CA ALA A 17 10.66 12.71 0.99
C ALA A 17 9.30 12.98 0.34
N LEU A 18 8.41 13.66 1.07
CA LEU A 18 7.12 14.06 0.51
C LEU A 18 7.32 15.13 -0.59
N PRO A 19 6.53 15.09 -1.68
CA PRO A 19 6.53 16.15 -2.68
C PRO A 19 6.23 17.52 -2.05
N PRO A 20 6.75 18.61 -2.64
CA PRO A 20 6.39 19.96 -2.18
C PRO A 20 4.89 20.15 -2.27
N ASN A 21 4.28 20.67 -1.19
CA ASN A 21 2.83 20.87 -1.01
C ASN A 21 2.00 19.60 -0.77
N VAL A 22 2.62 18.46 -0.47
CA VAL A 22 1.91 17.27 0.01
C VAL A 22 2.23 17.08 1.49
N THR A 23 1.19 17.09 2.32
CA THR A 23 1.31 16.74 3.74
C THR A 23 1.20 15.23 3.94
N ALA A 24 1.77 14.73 5.03
CA ALA A 24 1.60 13.34 5.46
C ALA A 24 0.11 12.96 5.58
N GLN A 25 -0.70 13.89 6.07
CA GLN A 25 -2.15 13.71 6.22
C GLN A 25 -2.88 13.54 4.89
N GLU A 26 -2.49 14.30 3.86
CA GLU A 26 -3.06 14.15 2.50
C GLU A 26 -2.67 12.83 1.86
N LEU A 27 -1.44 12.36 2.09
CA LEU A 27 -0.99 11.05 1.62
C LEU A 27 -1.78 9.92 2.31
N ASP A 28 -1.94 9.99 3.63
CA ASP A 28 -2.73 9.01 4.40
C ASP A 28 -4.21 9.02 3.98
N ALA A 29 -4.78 10.20 3.69
CA ALA A 29 -6.14 10.33 3.18
C ALA A 29 -6.31 9.70 1.79
N ALA A 30 -5.32 9.86 0.90
CA ALA A 30 -5.34 9.24 -0.42
C ALA A 30 -5.27 7.71 -0.34
N ILE A 31 -4.40 7.17 0.52
CA ILE A 31 -4.28 5.72 0.78
C ILE A 31 -5.62 5.17 1.29
N ASN A 32 -6.21 5.80 2.31
CA ASN A 32 -7.49 5.37 2.88
C ASN A 32 -8.61 5.39 1.83
N LYS A 33 -8.66 6.41 0.98
CA LYS A 33 -9.65 6.49 -0.11
C LYS A 33 -9.50 5.33 -1.11
N GLY A 34 -8.26 4.96 -1.46
CA GLY A 34 -8.00 3.82 -2.33
C GLY A 34 -8.45 2.49 -1.72
N VAL A 35 -8.18 2.29 -0.43
CA VAL A 35 -8.60 1.11 0.32
C VAL A 35 -10.12 0.99 0.41
N GLU A 36 -10.82 2.09 0.72
CA GLU A 36 -12.28 2.10 0.76
C GLU A 36 -12.91 1.84 -0.61
N ALA A 37 -12.34 2.38 -1.70
CA ALA A 37 -12.80 2.10 -3.05
C ALA A 37 -12.68 0.60 -3.41
N MET A 38 -11.59 -0.06 -3.01
CA MET A 38 -11.41 -1.50 -3.21
C MET A 38 -12.36 -2.34 -2.36
N LYS A 39 -12.60 -1.97 -1.10
CA LYS A 39 -13.61 -2.63 -0.27
C LYS A 39 -15.00 -2.52 -0.88
N HIS A 40 -15.38 -1.34 -1.37
CA HIS A 40 -16.63 -1.13 -2.09
C HIS A 40 -16.74 -1.95 -3.39
N ALA A 41 -15.62 -2.21 -4.07
CA ALA A 41 -15.56 -3.08 -5.24
C ALA A 41 -15.61 -4.59 -4.89
N GLY A 42 -15.72 -4.95 -3.60
CA GLY A 42 -15.87 -6.33 -3.14
C GLY A 42 -14.54 -7.06 -2.89
N TYR A 43 -13.44 -6.33 -2.75
CA TYR A 43 -12.14 -6.91 -2.37
C TYR A 43 -11.97 -6.94 -0.85
N THR A 44 -11.33 -7.99 -0.35
CA THR A 44 -10.82 -8.02 1.02
C THR A 44 -9.42 -7.40 1.01
N VAL A 45 -9.27 -6.21 1.59
CA VAL A 45 -8.01 -5.44 1.52
C VAL A 45 -7.25 -5.54 2.83
N THR A 46 -5.99 -5.96 2.77
CA THR A 46 -5.01 -5.84 3.87
C THR A 46 -4.08 -4.67 3.57
N MET A 47 -4.04 -3.68 4.48
CA MET A 47 -3.06 -2.59 4.38
C MET A 47 -1.73 -3.02 4.99
N PHE A 48 -0.65 -2.77 4.27
CA PHE A 48 0.71 -3.04 4.70
C PHE A 48 1.57 -1.80 4.46
N LEU A 49 1.86 -1.08 5.54
CA LEU A 49 2.62 0.19 5.51
C LEU A 49 3.91 0.08 6.33
N PRO A 50 4.88 -0.75 5.91
CA PRO A 50 6.16 -0.85 6.61
C PRO A 50 7.02 0.41 6.35
N PRO A 51 7.97 0.73 7.25
CA PRO A 51 9.02 1.69 6.95
C PRO A 51 9.81 1.27 5.70
N ILE A 52 10.18 2.21 4.81
CA ILE A 52 10.86 1.95 3.53
C ILE A 52 12.07 1.03 3.69
N MET A 53 12.89 1.27 4.72
CA MET A 53 14.11 0.49 4.97
C MET A 53 13.84 -0.96 5.35
N GLU A 54 12.68 -1.26 5.91
CA GLU A 54 12.27 -2.60 6.35
C GLU A 54 11.25 -3.22 5.38
N GLY A 55 10.78 -2.44 4.40
CA GLY A 55 9.60 -2.76 3.60
C GLY A 55 9.72 -4.00 2.73
N ILE A 56 10.92 -4.30 2.20
CA ILE A 56 11.12 -5.48 1.35
C ILE A 56 11.12 -6.76 2.18
N ALA A 57 11.91 -6.83 3.25
CA ALA A 57 11.96 -8.02 4.10
C ALA A 57 10.63 -8.28 4.82
N ALA A 58 9.95 -7.21 5.23
CA ALA A 58 8.63 -7.31 5.83
C ALA A 58 7.59 -7.77 4.79
N LEU A 59 7.64 -7.27 3.56
CA LEU A 59 6.79 -7.73 2.46
C LEU A 59 7.02 -9.20 2.14
N GLU A 60 8.28 -9.64 2.03
CA GLU A 60 8.62 -11.04 1.80
C GLU A 60 8.05 -11.94 2.91
N SER A 61 8.16 -11.53 4.17
CA SER A 61 7.56 -12.27 5.28
C SER A 61 6.03 -12.35 5.18
N GLU A 62 5.38 -11.26 4.78
CA GLU A 62 3.93 -11.19 4.61
C GLU A 62 3.44 -12.09 3.48
N LEU A 63 4.11 -12.04 2.31
CA LEU A 63 3.79 -12.87 1.15
C LEU A 63 4.07 -14.36 1.36
N GLN A 64 5.01 -14.70 2.26
CA GLN A 64 5.25 -16.09 2.66
C GLN A 64 4.19 -16.64 3.60
N LYS A 65 3.63 -15.80 4.48
CA LYS A 65 2.62 -16.19 5.47
C LYS A 65 1.21 -16.22 4.88
N ASN A 66 0.91 -15.28 4.00
CA ASN A 66 -0.43 -15.03 3.50
C ASN A 66 -0.48 -15.12 1.97
N LYS A 67 -1.52 -15.77 1.46
CA LYS A 67 -1.79 -15.82 0.02
C LYS A 67 -2.71 -14.65 -0.36
N TYR A 68 -2.25 -13.84 -1.30
CA TYR A 68 -3.02 -12.76 -1.89
C TYR A 68 -3.28 -13.03 -3.37
N ASP A 69 -4.48 -12.72 -3.83
CA ASP A 69 -4.82 -12.79 -5.26
C ASP A 69 -4.20 -11.61 -6.05
N LEU A 70 -3.92 -10.50 -5.35
CA LEU A 70 -3.33 -9.29 -5.91
C LEU A 70 -2.45 -8.57 -4.89
N VAL A 71 -1.30 -8.07 -5.34
CA VAL A 71 -0.44 -7.16 -4.56
C VAL A 71 -0.36 -5.84 -5.30
N LEU A 72 -0.84 -4.78 -4.64
CA LEU A 72 -0.74 -3.40 -5.14
C LEU A 72 0.36 -2.69 -4.36
N VAL A 73 1.33 -2.13 -5.08
CA VAL A 73 2.39 -1.33 -4.46
C VAL A 73 2.21 0.11 -4.91
N SER A 74 2.03 1.02 -3.96
CA SER A 74 1.91 2.45 -4.24
C SER A 74 2.91 3.24 -3.40
N VAL A 75 3.77 3.97 -4.09
CA VAL A 75 4.65 4.98 -3.48
C VAL A 75 4.26 6.28 -4.17
N SER A 76 3.68 7.21 -3.41
CA SER A 76 3.22 8.55 -3.82
C SER A 76 1.71 8.73 -4.06
N VAL A 77 1.32 10.01 -4.01
CA VAL A 77 -0.03 10.53 -4.30
C VAL A 77 -0.46 10.28 -5.76
N VAL A 78 0.46 9.87 -6.65
CA VAL A 78 0.22 9.65 -8.07
C VAL A 78 1.12 8.52 -8.59
N ASP A 79 0.64 7.28 -8.51
CA ASP A 79 0.80 6.19 -9.49
C ASP A 79 0.71 4.82 -8.79
N LEU A 80 -0.23 4.01 -9.27
CA LEU A 80 -0.55 2.68 -8.75
C LEU A 80 0.14 1.65 -9.64
N TYR A 81 1.17 0.97 -9.15
CA TYR A 81 1.81 -0.11 -9.90
C TYR A 81 1.13 -1.43 -9.56
N VAL A 82 0.44 -2.00 -10.56
CA VAL A 82 -0.23 -3.30 -10.44
C VAL A 82 0.78 -4.40 -10.81
N CYS A 83 1.37 -5.04 -9.81
CA CYS A 83 2.13 -6.26 -10.03
C CYS A 83 1.17 -7.45 -9.99
N LYS A 84 0.89 -8.03 -11.16
CA LYS A 84 0.11 -9.28 -11.24
C LYS A 84 1.00 -10.43 -10.80
N SER A 85 0.63 -11.14 -9.73
CA SER A 85 1.29 -12.41 -9.38
C SER A 85 1.02 -13.43 -10.48
N LEU A 86 2.07 -14.15 -10.88
CA LEU A 86 1.99 -15.32 -11.78
C LEU A 86 1.29 -16.50 -11.09
#